data_AF-A0AAV9LT61-F1
#
_entry.id   AF-A0AAV9LT61-F1
#
_cell.length_a   1.000
_cell.length_b   1.000
_cell.length_c   1.000
_cell.angle_alpha   90.00
_cell.angle_beta   90.00
_cell.angle_gamma   90.00
#
_symmetry.space_group_name_H-M   'P 1'
#
loop_
_entity.id
_entity.type
_entity.pdbx_description
1 polymer ?
#
loop_
_entity_poly.entity_id
_entity_poly.type
_entity_poly.pdbx_seq_one_letter_code
_entity_poly.pdbx_strand_id
1 'polypeptide(L)'
;MKDLNFTEILPPELITEILLRVPVKSLLKFRSVSIFWLTLISSHEFIKNYLSLSANNKEDTHHVLIFCQSRYYKGNFKECLFRSLFNDSVTEAFDLQYPIENDNKLFNVLGSCNGLIFLAEYLECSLLWNPTTRMHKNLPDIRPRWKKYYVEYGFGYDELRDDYKIVGIFYNRSGLDDDGEVKIYSLKSDSWTSVDYIGEEILNTSDSNRKMRFL
;
A
#
# COMPACT_ATOMS: atom_id res chain seq x y z
N MET A 1 -10.59 19.16 -35.13
CA MET A 1 -9.84 19.67 -33.96
C MET A 1 -8.38 19.39 -34.28
N LYS A 2 -7.51 20.41 -34.38
CA LYS A 2 -6.08 20.17 -34.62
C LYS A 2 -5.50 19.62 -33.32
N ASP A 3 -4.84 18.46 -33.37
CA ASP A 3 -4.09 17.92 -32.25
C ASP A 3 -2.97 18.91 -31.91
N LEU A 4 -3.16 19.67 -30.82
CA LEU A 4 -2.10 20.49 -30.25
C LEU A 4 -1.08 19.53 -29.64
N ASN A 5 0.08 19.41 -30.27
CA ASN A 5 1.17 18.62 -29.76
C ASN A 5 1.79 19.38 -28.57
N PHE A 6 1.33 19.09 -27.35
CA PHE A 6 1.73 19.81 -26.12
C PHE A 6 3.25 19.90 -25.91
N THR A 7 4.02 18.98 -26.49
CA THR A 7 5.49 18.98 -26.48
C THR A 7 6.10 20.14 -27.28
N GLU A 8 5.35 20.80 -28.16
CA GLU A 8 5.80 22.01 -28.87
C GLU A 8 5.68 23.28 -28.02
N ILE A 9 4.89 23.23 -26.93
CA ILE A 9 4.57 24.39 -26.08
C ILE A 9 5.35 24.33 -24.76
N LEU A 10 5.57 23.13 -24.22
CA LEU A 10 6.26 22.94 -22.95
C LEU A 10 7.26 21.76 -23.03
N PRO A 11 8.51 21.94 -22.58
CA PRO A 11 9.49 20.85 -22.49
C PRO A 11 9.00 19.64 -21.67
N PRO A 12 9.36 18.40 -22.04
CA PRO A 12 8.98 17.18 -21.31
C PRO A 12 9.28 17.20 -19.81
N GLU A 13 10.36 17.85 -19.41
CA GLU A 13 10.80 17.96 -18.02
C GLU A 13 9.81 18.79 -17.20
N LEU A 14 9.34 19.91 -17.77
CA LEU A 14 8.35 20.77 -17.13
C LEU A 14 6.97 20.09 -17.10
N ILE A 15 6.59 19.33 -18.13
CA ILE A 15 5.38 18.50 -18.10
C ILE A 15 5.46 17.50 -16.95
N THR A 16 6.60 16.84 -16.78
CA THR A 16 6.84 15.86 -15.70
C THR A 16 6.69 16.51 -14.33
N GLU A 17 7.34 17.66 -14.10
CA GLU A 17 7.24 18.42 -12.83
C GLU A 17 5.81 18.87 -12.52
N ILE A 18 5.04 19.29 -13.53
CA ILE A 18 3.64 19.64 -13.35
C ILE A 18 2.85 18.39 -12.94
N LEU A 19 3.00 17.29 -13.68
CA LEU A 19 2.27 16.06 -13.44
C LEU A 19 2.57 15.43 -12.07
N LEU A 20 3.81 15.54 -11.58
CA LEU A 20 4.21 15.06 -10.26
C LEU A 20 3.47 15.76 -9.11
N ARG A 21 2.91 16.96 -9.34
CA ARG A 21 2.15 17.73 -8.35
C ARG A 21 0.64 17.56 -8.48
N VAL A 22 0.17 16.82 -9.47
CA VAL A 22 -1.27 16.62 -9.72
C VAL A 22 -1.81 15.51 -8.83
N PRO A 23 -2.99 15.66 -8.19
CA PRO A 23 -3.61 14.59 -7.42
C PRO A 23 -3.80 13.31 -8.23
N VAL A 24 -3.51 12.16 -7.63
CA VAL A 24 -3.47 10.85 -8.31
C VAL A 24 -4.75 10.53 -9.10
N LYS A 25 -5.94 10.88 -8.60
CA LYS A 25 -7.22 10.66 -9.31
C LYS A 25 -7.32 11.44 -10.61
N SER A 26 -6.82 12.68 -10.64
CA SER A 26 -6.75 13.50 -11.85
C SER A 26 -5.65 13.01 -12.79
N LEU A 27 -4.50 12.65 -12.23
CA LEU A 27 -3.37 12.09 -12.96
C LEU A 27 -3.76 10.81 -13.75
N LEU A 28 -4.55 9.91 -13.14
CA LEU A 28 -5.04 8.72 -13.84
C LEU A 28 -5.95 9.05 -15.02
N LYS A 29 -6.74 10.12 -14.95
CA LYS A 29 -7.55 10.58 -16.10
C LYS A 29 -6.66 11.12 -17.22
N PHE A 30 -5.55 11.75 -16.89
CA PHE A 30 -4.63 12.30 -17.90
C PHE A 30 -3.92 11.25 -18.75
N ARG A 31 -3.96 9.98 -18.34
CA ARG A 31 -3.52 8.85 -19.18
C ARG A 31 -4.30 8.76 -20.51
N SER A 32 -5.51 9.31 -20.60
CA SER A 32 -6.29 9.31 -21.85
C SER A 32 -6.01 10.51 -22.77
N VAL A 33 -5.16 11.47 -22.35
CA VAL A 33 -4.90 12.69 -23.12
C VAL A 33 -4.04 12.42 -24.34
N SER A 34 -2.97 11.62 -24.20
CA SER A 34 -2.10 11.22 -25.30
C SER A 34 -1.26 10.00 -24.94
N ILE A 35 -0.65 9.37 -25.95
CA ILE A 35 0.29 8.25 -25.77
C ILE A 35 1.51 8.68 -24.94
N PHE A 36 2.01 9.91 -25.13
CA PHE A 36 3.13 10.44 -24.34
C PHE A 36 2.78 10.48 -22.85
N TRP A 37 1.62 11.04 -22.50
CA TRP A 37 1.18 11.15 -21.11
C TRP A 37 0.90 9.78 -20.50
N LEU A 38 0.24 8.88 -21.23
CA LEU A 38 0.05 7.50 -20.81
C LEU A 38 1.39 6.82 -20.47
N THR A 39 2.39 6.96 -21.35
CA THR A 39 3.71 6.33 -21.20
C THR A 39 4.47 6.92 -20.02
N LEU A 40 4.51 8.26 -19.92
CA LEU A 40 5.18 8.97 -18.83
C LEU A 40 4.58 8.60 -17.46
N ILE A 41 3.26 8.71 -17.30
CA ILE A 41 2.54 8.47 -16.04
C ILE A 41 2.59 7.00 -15.62
N SER A 42 2.75 6.07 -16.58
CA SER A 42 2.84 4.64 -16.30
C SER A 42 4.28 4.16 -16.09
N SER A 43 5.28 5.03 -16.27
CA SER A 43 6.69 4.66 -16.09
C SER A 43 7.03 4.46 -14.62
N HIS A 44 7.93 3.51 -14.36
CA HIS A 44 8.39 3.17 -13.00
C HIS A 44 9.03 4.36 -12.29
N GLU A 45 9.85 5.12 -13.01
CA GLU A 45 10.53 6.31 -12.49
C GLU A 45 9.52 7.40 -12.08
N PHE A 46 8.53 7.68 -12.93
CA PHE A 46 7.49 8.65 -12.59
C PHE A 46 6.72 8.22 -11.35
N ILE A 47 6.31 6.95 -11.26
CA ILE A 47 5.57 6.41 -10.11
C ILE A 47 6.41 6.54 -8.82
N LYS A 48 7.70 6.18 -8.87
CA LYS A 48 8.60 6.33 -7.72
C LYS A 48 8.76 7.77 -7.28
N ASN A 49 9.01 8.67 -8.22
CA ASN A 49 9.18 10.09 -7.92
C ASN A 49 7.89 10.67 -7.35
N TYR A 50 6.73 10.30 -7.91
CA TYR A 50 5.42 10.71 -7.42
C TYR A 50 5.18 10.24 -5.97
N LEU A 51 5.47 8.96 -5.66
CA LEU A 51 5.32 8.39 -4.32
C LEU A 51 6.27 9.06 -3.31
N SER A 52 7.53 9.27 -3.69
CA SER A 52 8.53 9.93 -2.85
C SER A 52 8.14 11.38 -2.55
N LEU A 53 7.66 12.13 -3.56
CA LEU A 53 7.17 13.49 -3.36
C LEU A 53 5.93 13.51 -2.46
N SER A 54 5.00 12.58 -2.64
CA SER A 54 3.80 12.47 -1.80
C SER A 54 4.17 12.20 -0.33
N ALA A 55 5.11 11.27 -0.07
CA ALA A 55 5.54 10.91 1.27
C ALA A 55 6.27 12.07 2.00
N ASN A 56 6.92 12.96 1.24
CA ASN A 56 7.66 14.10 1.78
C ASN A 56 6.86 15.41 1.78
N ASN A 57 5.61 15.39 1.29
CA ASN A 57 4.79 16.59 1.21
C ASN A 57 4.24 16.98 2.58
N LYS A 58 4.83 18.01 3.19
CA LYS A 58 4.47 18.51 4.53
C LYS A 58 3.07 19.11 4.63
N GLU A 59 2.43 19.43 3.50
CA GLU A 59 1.13 20.08 3.52
C GLU A 59 -0.05 19.10 3.57
N ASP A 60 0.23 17.79 3.45
CA ASP A 60 -0.73 16.68 3.48
C ASP A 60 -1.98 16.88 2.60
N THR A 61 -1.86 17.69 1.55
CA THR A 61 -2.99 18.19 0.75
C THR A 61 -3.74 17.09 0.01
N HIS A 62 -3.10 15.94 -0.21
CA HIS A 62 -3.64 14.83 -1.00
C HIS A 62 -3.64 13.50 -0.25
N HIS A 63 -3.35 13.51 1.05
CA HIS A 63 -3.46 12.31 1.88
C HIS A 63 -4.93 11.97 2.10
N VAL A 64 -5.27 10.71 1.83
CA VAL A 64 -6.62 10.16 1.99
C VAL A 64 -6.61 9.22 3.18
N LEU A 65 -7.53 9.43 4.10
CA LEU A 65 -7.81 8.49 5.17
C LEU A 65 -8.86 7.50 4.70
N ILE A 66 -8.63 6.23 5.01
CA ILE A 66 -9.57 5.15 4.75
C ILE A 66 -9.90 4.49 6.07
N PHE A 67 -11.19 4.40 6.36
CA PHE A 67 -11.69 3.79 7.58
C PHE A 67 -12.80 2.79 7.26
N CYS A 68 -12.88 1.77 8.10
CA CYS A 68 -13.92 0.74 8.03
C CYS A 68 -14.98 1.04 9.09
N GLN A 69 -16.21 1.30 8.67
CA GLN A 69 -17.28 1.74 9.58
C GLN A 69 -17.77 0.62 10.52
N SER A 70 -17.61 -0.64 10.13
CA SER A 70 -17.98 -1.80 10.96
C SER A 70 -17.19 -3.03 10.58
N ARG A 71 -16.67 -3.74 11.58
CA ARG A 71 -16.06 -5.07 11.40
C ARG A 71 -17.08 -6.18 11.13
N TYR A 72 -18.37 -5.90 11.31
CA TYR A 72 -19.45 -6.88 11.23
C TYR A 72 -20.29 -6.74 9.95
N TYR A 73 -20.10 -5.67 9.18
CA TYR A 73 -20.82 -5.43 7.93
C TYR A 73 -19.85 -5.37 6.77
N LYS A 74 -20.19 -6.06 5.69
CA LYS A 74 -19.39 -6.16 4.46
C LYS A 74 -19.10 -4.77 3.88
N GLY A 75 -17.85 -4.56 3.46
CA GLY A 75 -17.48 -3.58 2.43
C GLY A 75 -17.67 -2.10 2.73
N ASN A 76 -17.96 -1.69 3.98
CA ASN A 76 -18.18 -0.28 4.31
C ASN A 76 -16.86 0.47 4.57
N PHE A 77 -16.01 0.53 3.54
CA PHE A 77 -14.87 1.44 3.54
C PHE A 77 -15.36 2.82 3.13
N LYS A 78 -14.95 3.82 3.91
CA LYS A 78 -15.13 5.22 3.55
C LYS A 78 -13.77 5.87 3.42
N GLU A 79 -13.68 6.81 2.49
CA GLU A 79 -12.52 7.66 2.32
C GLU A 79 -12.88 9.13 2.64
N CYS A 80 -11.93 9.84 3.25
CA CYS A 80 -11.99 11.29 3.37
C CYS A 80 -10.60 11.90 3.23
N LEU A 81 -10.54 13.20 2.93
CA LEU A 81 -9.27 13.92 2.90
C LEU A 81 -8.76 14.13 4.32
N PHE A 82 -7.49 13.76 4.56
CA PHE A 82 -6.86 13.92 5.87
C PHE A 82 -6.95 15.35 6.38
N ARG A 83 -6.65 16.32 5.51
CA ARG A 83 -6.68 17.75 5.84
C ARG A 83 -8.06 18.25 6.27
N SER A 84 -9.13 17.70 5.70
CA SER A 84 -10.50 18.08 6.06
C SER A 84 -10.86 17.77 7.51
N LEU A 85 -10.18 16.81 8.16
CA LEU A 85 -10.39 16.54 9.58
C LEU A 85 -9.92 17.68 10.49
N PHE A 86 -8.96 18.48 10.05
CA PHE A 86 -8.38 19.57 10.85
C PHE A 86 -8.94 20.93 10.50
N ASN A 87 -9.36 21.11 9.24
CA ASN A 87 -9.75 22.40 8.71
C ASN A 87 -11.27 22.60 8.64
N ASP A 88 -12.04 21.52 8.51
CA ASP A 88 -13.47 21.60 8.27
C ASP A 88 -14.24 21.28 9.55
N SER A 89 -15.32 22.00 9.82
CA SER A 89 -16.20 21.72 10.97
C SER A 89 -16.97 20.40 10.82
N VAL A 90 -17.20 19.98 9.57
CA VAL A 90 -17.78 18.69 9.20
C VAL A 90 -16.98 18.14 8.03
N THR A 91 -16.44 16.93 8.18
CA THR A 91 -15.70 16.25 7.13
C THR A 91 -16.62 15.32 6.35
N GLU A 92 -16.77 15.55 5.06
CA GLU A 92 -17.47 14.61 4.17
C GLU A 92 -16.64 13.34 3.97
N ALA A 93 -17.31 12.20 4.06
CA ALA A 93 -16.73 10.90 3.81
C ALA A 93 -17.48 10.21 2.68
N PHE A 94 -16.73 9.72 1.71
CA PHE A 94 -17.25 9.09 0.50
C PHE A 94 -17.16 7.57 0.62
N ASP A 95 -18.18 6.89 0.11
CA ASP A 95 -18.15 5.43 0.06
C ASP A 95 -17.10 4.96 -0.96
N LEU A 96 -16.18 4.15 -0.48
CA LEU A 96 -15.12 3.58 -1.28
C LEU A 96 -15.63 2.25 -1.83
N GLN A 97 -15.71 2.16 -3.17
CA GLN A 97 -16.17 0.94 -3.82
C GLN A 97 -15.26 -0.23 -3.46
N TYR A 98 -15.86 -1.20 -2.77
CA TYR A 98 -15.18 -2.36 -2.26
C TYR A 98 -14.70 -3.26 -3.43
N PRO A 99 -13.45 -3.77 -3.43
CA PRO A 99 -12.89 -4.47 -4.59
C PRO A 99 -13.59 -5.78 -4.94
N ILE A 100 -14.39 -6.36 -4.04
CA ILE A 100 -15.04 -7.66 -4.25
C ILE A 100 -16.54 -7.57 -3.93
N GLU A 101 -17.34 -7.33 -4.96
CA GLU A 101 -18.80 -7.13 -4.81
C GLU A 101 -19.54 -8.40 -4.34
N ASN A 102 -19.00 -9.61 -4.59
CA ASN A 102 -19.71 -10.89 -4.41
C ASN A 102 -19.23 -11.81 -3.28
N ASP A 103 -18.32 -11.37 -2.41
CA ASP A 103 -17.77 -12.24 -1.35
C ASP A 103 -18.32 -11.87 0.03
N ASN A 104 -18.73 -12.85 0.84
CA ASN A 104 -19.28 -12.61 2.19
C ASN A 104 -18.21 -12.30 3.24
N LYS A 105 -16.99 -12.03 2.78
CA LYS A 105 -15.80 -11.87 3.61
C LYS A 105 -15.74 -10.52 4.29
N LEU A 106 -15.25 -10.55 5.53
CA LEU A 106 -15.04 -9.37 6.36
C LEU A 106 -13.53 -9.13 6.47
N PHE A 107 -13.05 -8.09 5.80
CA PHE A 107 -11.63 -7.76 5.78
C PHE A 107 -11.28 -6.65 6.75
N ASN A 108 -10.18 -6.83 7.47
CA ASN A 108 -9.54 -5.79 8.25
C ASN A 108 -8.38 -5.17 7.46
N VAL A 109 -8.18 -3.86 7.65
CA VAL A 109 -6.97 -3.18 7.18
C VAL A 109 -5.86 -3.49 8.16
N LEU A 110 -4.82 -4.16 7.68
CA LEU A 110 -3.64 -4.50 8.47
C LEU A 110 -2.46 -3.55 8.21
N GLY A 111 -2.47 -2.85 7.07
CA GLY A 111 -1.46 -1.85 6.78
C GLY A 111 -1.74 -1.13 5.47
N SER A 112 -1.03 -0.02 5.28
CA SER A 112 -1.02 0.71 4.01
C SER A 112 0.40 1.15 3.67
N CYS A 113 0.72 1.18 2.39
CA CYS A 113 2.03 1.63 1.90
C CYS A 113 1.86 2.11 0.46
N ASN A 114 2.29 3.34 0.17
CA ASN A 114 2.30 3.90 -1.19
C ASN A 114 0.95 3.79 -1.93
N GLY A 115 -0.17 3.99 -1.21
CA GLY A 115 -1.52 3.88 -1.76
C GLY A 115 -2.03 2.45 -1.96
N LEU A 116 -1.22 1.43 -1.64
CA LEU A 116 -1.67 0.05 -1.49
C LEU A 116 -2.16 -0.20 -0.06
N ILE A 117 -3.19 -1.02 0.06
CA ILE A 117 -3.78 -1.45 1.32
C ILE A 117 -3.66 -2.96 1.40
N PHE A 118 -3.12 -3.45 2.52
CA PHE A 118 -3.11 -4.85 2.84
C PHE A 118 -4.35 -5.21 3.67
N LEU A 119 -5.16 -6.11 3.12
CA LEU A 119 -6.40 -6.59 3.69
C LEU A 119 -6.29 -8.08 4.02
N ALA A 120 -6.79 -8.44 5.21
CA ALA A 120 -6.86 -9.83 5.65
C ALA A 120 -8.24 -10.15 6.22
N GLU A 121 -8.68 -11.38 5.95
CA GLU A 121 -9.85 -11.98 6.56
C GLU A 121 -9.41 -12.82 7.76
N TYR A 122 -9.78 -12.41 8.97
CA TYR A 122 -9.35 -13.04 10.22
C TYR A 122 -7.82 -13.25 10.31
N LEU A 123 -7.36 -14.50 10.28
CA LEU A 123 -5.94 -14.87 10.37
C LEU A 123 -5.31 -15.14 8.99
N GLU A 124 -6.11 -15.16 7.93
CA GLU A 124 -5.68 -15.49 6.57
C GLU A 124 -5.33 -14.21 5.79
N CYS A 125 -4.09 -14.14 5.30
CA CYS A 125 -3.69 -13.12 4.34
C CYS A 125 -4.52 -13.25 3.08
N SER A 126 -5.21 -12.20 2.65
CA SER A 126 -6.16 -12.37 1.56
C SER A 126 -5.82 -11.56 0.33
N LEU A 127 -5.59 -10.24 0.46
CA LEU A 127 -5.39 -9.42 -0.73
C LEU A 127 -4.65 -8.10 -0.50
N LEU A 128 -3.99 -7.64 -1.55
CA LEU A 128 -3.53 -6.27 -1.71
C LEU A 128 -4.51 -5.51 -2.58
N TRP A 129 -4.85 -4.29 -2.18
CA TRP A 129 -5.82 -3.45 -2.88
C TRP A 129 -5.28 -2.05 -3.12
N ASN A 130 -5.49 -1.53 -4.33
CA ASN A 130 -5.26 -0.14 -4.66
C ASN A 130 -6.62 0.54 -4.91
N PRO A 131 -7.15 1.31 -3.94
CA PRO A 131 -8.48 1.92 -4.08
C PRO A 131 -8.57 2.96 -5.20
N THR A 132 -7.45 3.61 -5.52
CA THR A 132 -7.43 4.68 -6.53
C THR A 132 -7.59 4.10 -7.94
N THR A 133 -6.92 2.97 -8.21
CA THR A 133 -7.03 2.25 -9.49
C THR A 133 -8.15 1.21 -9.50
N ARG A 134 -8.73 0.92 -8.33
CA ARG A 134 -9.71 -0.16 -8.09
C ARG A 134 -9.19 -1.57 -8.39
N MET A 135 -7.88 -1.72 -8.59
CA MET A 135 -7.25 -3.01 -8.80
C MET A 135 -6.97 -3.68 -7.46
N HIS A 136 -7.13 -5.00 -7.43
CA HIS A 136 -6.74 -5.83 -6.30
C HIS A 136 -5.97 -7.06 -6.78
N LYS A 137 -5.21 -7.66 -5.87
CA LYS A 137 -4.49 -8.91 -6.06
C LYS A 137 -4.72 -9.81 -4.86
N ASN A 138 -5.28 -10.99 -5.09
CA ASN A 138 -5.33 -12.03 -4.08
C ASN A 138 -3.92 -12.56 -3.81
N LEU A 139 -3.61 -12.79 -2.54
CA LEU A 139 -2.34 -13.34 -2.12
C LEU A 139 -2.39 -14.87 -2.14
N PRO A 140 -1.27 -15.54 -2.41
CA PRO A 140 -1.20 -16.98 -2.28
C PRO A 140 -1.39 -17.41 -0.82
N ASP A 141 -1.99 -18.59 -0.63
CA ASP A 141 -2.23 -19.16 0.69
C ASP A 141 -0.95 -19.23 1.52
N ILE A 142 -1.02 -18.70 2.73
CA ILE A 142 0.04 -18.86 3.72
C ILE A 142 -0.10 -20.24 4.38
N ARG A 143 1.00 -21.01 4.42
CA ARG A 143 1.05 -22.33 5.07
C ARG A 143 1.87 -22.26 6.35
N PRO A 144 1.29 -21.80 7.48
CA PRO A 144 1.98 -21.76 8.76
C PRO A 144 2.23 -23.18 9.30
N ARG A 145 3.26 -23.31 10.13
CA ARG A 145 3.69 -24.56 10.78
C ARG A 145 2.61 -25.15 11.68
N TRP A 146 1.86 -24.31 12.40
CA TRP A 146 0.84 -24.75 13.36
C TRP A 146 -0.57 -24.60 12.79
N LYS A 147 -1.47 -25.52 13.17
CA LYS A 147 -2.91 -25.44 12.83
C LYS A 147 -3.66 -24.38 13.64
N LYS A 148 -3.23 -24.11 14.87
CA LYS A 148 -3.81 -23.10 15.77
C LYS A 148 -2.71 -22.12 16.14
N TYR A 149 -2.86 -20.89 15.68
CA TYR A 149 -1.85 -19.86 15.86
C TYR A 149 -2.47 -18.49 16.11
N TYR A 150 -1.64 -17.58 16.62
CA TYR A 150 -1.83 -16.14 16.48
C TYR A 150 -0.88 -15.63 15.41
N VAL A 151 -1.25 -14.55 14.73
CA VAL A 151 -0.38 -13.92 13.74
C VAL A 151 -0.46 -12.41 13.86
N GLU A 152 0.70 -11.79 13.81
CA GLU A 152 0.86 -10.35 13.62
C GLU A 152 1.45 -10.09 12.25
N TYR A 153 0.92 -9.08 11.56
CA TYR A 153 1.37 -8.73 10.21
C TYR A 153 1.98 -7.34 10.14
N GLY A 154 3.03 -7.21 9.33
CA GLY A 154 3.57 -5.93 8.88
C GLY A 154 3.53 -5.84 7.36
N PHE A 155 3.20 -4.67 6.82
CA PHE A 155 3.21 -4.42 5.38
C PHE A 155 4.07 -3.19 5.08
N GLY A 156 4.92 -3.28 4.06
CA GLY A 156 5.79 -2.18 3.68
C GLY A 156 6.47 -2.37 2.34
N TYR A 157 7.29 -1.39 1.99
CA TYR A 157 8.05 -1.35 0.75
C TYR A 157 9.55 -1.42 1.07
N ASP A 158 10.23 -2.42 0.53
CA ASP A 158 11.67 -2.61 0.57
C ASP A 158 12.29 -1.75 -0.54
N GLU A 159 12.72 -0.53 -0.21
CA GLU A 159 13.32 0.40 -1.17
C GLU A 159 14.58 -0.16 -1.85
N LEU A 160 15.37 -0.98 -1.13
CA LEU A 160 16.61 -1.56 -1.65
C LEU A 160 16.32 -2.58 -2.75
N ARG A 161 15.26 -3.39 -2.58
CA ARG A 161 14.86 -4.42 -3.55
C ARG A 161 13.72 -3.98 -4.46
N ASP A 162 13.23 -2.76 -4.27
CA ASP A 162 12.13 -2.17 -5.02
C ASP A 162 10.89 -3.08 -4.98
N ASP A 163 10.54 -3.61 -3.80
CA ASP A 163 9.55 -4.67 -3.65
C ASP A 163 8.60 -4.40 -2.50
N TYR A 164 7.32 -4.74 -2.67
CA TYR A 164 6.37 -4.72 -1.57
C TYR A 164 6.40 -6.05 -0.83
N LYS A 165 6.47 -5.97 0.49
CA LYS A 165 6.60 -7.14 1.34
C LYS A 165 5.55 -7.16 2.44
N ILE A 166 5.08 -8.36 2.74
CA ILE A 166 4.25 -8.62 3.91
C ILE A 166 5.03 -9.57 4.81
N VAL A 167 5.20 -9.19 6.06
CA VAL A 167 5.80 -10.03 7.09
C VAL A 167 4.68 -10.56 7.96
N GLY A 168 4.59 -11.87 8.14
CA GLY A 168 3.72 -12.51 9.11
C GLY A 168 4.55 -13.20 10.18
N ILE A 169 4.27 -12.90 11.45
CA ILE A 169 4.92 -13.52 12.61
C ILE A 169 3.88 -14.39 13.32
N PHE A 170 4.10 -15.70 13.29
CA PHE A 170 3.16 -16.72 13.74
C PHE A 170 3.60 -17.31 15.08
N TYR A 171 2.67 -17.41 16.03
CA TYR A 171 2.90 -17.96 17.36
C TYR A 171 1.96 -19.12 17.64
N ASN A 172 2.45 -20.17 18.31
CA ASN A 172 1.63 -21.32 18.67
C ASN A 172 0.59 -20.94 19.74
N ARG A 173 -0.70 -21.10 19.43
CA ARG A 173 -1.79 -20.81 20.38
C ARG A 173 -1.91 -21.86 21.50
N SER A 174 -1.21 -22.99 21.37
CA SER A 174 -1.30 -24.12 22.30
C SER A 174 -0.43 -23.95 23.55
N GLY A 175 0.45 -22.94 23.58
CA GLY A 175 1.28 -22.60 24.74
C GLY A 175 2.38 -23.60 25.10
N LEU A 176 2.72 -24.51 24.19
CA LEU A 176 3.71 -25.59 24.43
C LEU A 176 5.12 -25.27 23.91
N ASP A 177 5.26 -24.26 23.04
CA ASP A 177 6.52 -23.79 22.46
C ASP A 177 6.51 -22.25 22.45
N ASP A 178 7.62 -21.63 22.88
CA ASP A 178 7.88 -20.18 22.74
C ASP A 178 8.47 -19.82 21.35
N ASP A 179 8.48 -20.78 20.43
CA ASP A 179 9.03 -20.61 19.09
C ASP A 179 8.08 -19.81 18.18
N GLY A 180 8.63 -18.91 17.38
CA GLY A 180 7.92 -18.05 16.44
C GLY A 180 8.31 -18.37 15.00
N GLU A 181 7.32 -18.54 14.12
CA GLU A 181 7.60 -18.70 12.68
C GLU A 181 7.43 -17.36 11.98
N VAL A 182 8.47 -16.91 11.26
CA VAL A 182 8.41 -15.70 10.44
C VAL A 182 8.30 -16.09 8.97
N LYS A 183 7.31 -15.54 8.27
CA LYS A 183 7.18 -15.65 6.81
C LYS A 183 7.13 -14.29 6.16
N ILE A 184 7.77 -14.17 5.01
CA ILE A 184 7.82 -12.95 4.21
C ILE A 184 7.27 -13.24 2.81
N TYR A 185 6.22 -12.53 2.43
CA TYR A 185 5.74 -12.46 1.06
C TYR A 185 6.49 -11.40 0.29
N SER A 186 6.85 -11.70 -0.95
CA SER A 186 7.37 -10.75 -1.93
C SER A 186 6.35 -10.58 -3.05
N LEU A 187 5.98 -9.33 -3.35
CA LEU A 187 5.06 -9.04 -4.46
C LEU A 187 5.72 -9.34 -5.81
N LYS A 188 7.02 -9.10 -5.94
CA LYS A 188 7.80 -9.40 -7.15
C LYS A 188 7.85 -10.89 -7.48
N SER A 189 8.12 -11.74 -6.49
CA SER A 189 8.18 -13.20 -6.72
C SER A 189 6.83 -13.89 -6.57
N ASP A 190 5.82 -13.18 -6.07
CA ASP A 190 4.47 -13.69 -5.82
C ASP A 190 4.45 -14.93 -4.92
N SER A 191 5.30 -14.93 -3.88
CA SER A 191 5.52 -16.11 -3.06
C SER A 191 5.87 -15.78 -1.62
N TRP A 192 5.48 -16.67 -0.71
CA TRP A 192 5.92 -16.67 0.69
C TRP A 192 7.24 -17.42 0.85
N THR A 193 8.10 -16.87 1.69
CA THR A 193 9.38 -17.48 2.10
C THR A 193 9.42 -17.55 3.62
N SER A 194 9.87 -18.67 4.18
CA SER A 194 10.15 -18.77 5.61
C SER A 194 11.50 -18.12 5.90
N VAL A 195 11.61 -17.43 7.03
CA VAL A 195 12.88 -16.95 7.56
C VAL A 195 13.28 -17.89 8.67
N ASP A 196 14.38 -18.61 8.48
CA ASP A 196 14.97 -19.41 9.54
C ASP A 196 15.59 -18.47 10.57
N TYR A 197 15.17 -18.60 11.82
CA TYR A 197 15.75 -17.83 12.93
C TYR A 197 17.13 -18.39 13.24
N ILE A 198 18.17 -17.85 12.60
CA ILE A 198 19.54 -18.01 13.07
C ILE A 198 19.69 -17.02 14.23
N GLY A 199 19.52 -17.52 15.46
CA GLY A 199 19.76 -16.72 16.66
C GLY A 199 21.12 -16.04 16.57
N GLU A 200 21.15 -14.72 16.83
CA GLU A 200 22.34 -13.86 17.03
C GLU A 200 22.89 -12.95 15.91
N GLU A 201 22.17 -12.61 14.83
CA GLU A 201 22.71 -11.58 13.89
C GLU A 201 21.89 -10.28 13.71
N ILE A 202 20.68 -10.15 14.27
CA ILE A 202 19.91 -8.89 14.12
C ILE A 202 20.31 -7.80 15.14
N LEU A 203 21.11 -8.12 16.17
CA LEU A 203 21.50 -7.14 17.20
C LEU A 203 22.95 -6.62 17.10
N ASN A 204 23.77 -7.11 16.17
CA ASN A 204 25.19 -6.73 16.08
C ASN A 204 25.64 -6.18 14.72
N THR A 205 24.78 -5.45 14.00
CA THR A 205 25.29 -4.43 13.07
C THR A 205 25.27 -3.08 13.77
N SER A 206 26.29 -2.86 14.61
CA SER A 206 26.74 -1.54 14.98
C SER A 206 27.27 -0.84 13.72
N ASP A 207 26.37 -0.29 12.93
CA ASP A 207 26.68 0.82 12.04
C ASP A 207 25.76 1.97 12.42
N SER A 208 26.36 2.89 13.16
CA SER A 208 25.79 4.15 13.60
C SER A 208 25.08 4.88 12.45
N ASN A 209 23.82 5.28 12.72
CA ASN A 209 22.96 6.20 11.93
C ASN A 209 21.87 5.62 11.01
N ARG A 210 21.13 4.59 11.45
CA ARG A 210 19.73 4.44 11.00
C ARG A 210 18.77 4.34 12.17
N LYS A 211 18.25 5.49 12.57
CA LYS A 211 17.02 5.59 13.37
C LYS A 211 15.89 4.94 12.56
N MET A 212 15.60 3.66 12.79
CA MET A 212 14.23 3.17 12.67
C MET A 212 13.45 3.81 13.82
N ARG A 213 12.77 4.92 13.53
CA ARG A 213 11.72 5.43 14.39
C ARG A 213 10.45 4.67 14.04
N PHE A 214 10.02 3.79 14.93
CA PHE A 214 8.59 3.59 15.13
C PHE A 214 8.15 4.76 16.02
N LEU A 215 7.61 5.82 15.39
CA LEU A 215 7.17 7.09 15.98
C LEU A 215 8.25 7.86 16.78
#